data_AF-A0A3C0Y4L5-F1
#
_entry.id   AF-A0A3C0Y4L5-F1
#
_cell.length_a   1.000
_cell.length_b   1.000
_cell.length_c   1.000
_cell.angle_alpha   90.00
_cell.angle_beta   90.00
_cell.angle_gamma   90.00
#
_symmetry.space_group_name_H-M   'P 1'
#
loop_
_entity.id
_entity.type
_entity.pdbx_description
1 polymer ?
#
loop_
_entity_poly.entity_id
_entity_poly.type
_entity_poly.pdbx_seq_one_letter_code
_entity_poly.pdbx_strand_id
1 'polypeptide(L)'
;MASAAQAFARTIEPMLFKAPRVHLVANLTGGSVREVCQLKQALSGQIASTVQWDRCMETLAERRVRCVLEVGPGQSLSRMWNARYPDVPARSVDDFQSGDAVVAWVSRMLD
;
A
#
# COMPACT_ATOMS: atom_id res chain seq x y z
N MET A 1 -6.84 0.84 -22.25
CA MET A 1 -5.79 0.73 -21.21
C MET A 1 -4.87 -0.49 -21.39
N ALA A 2 -5.34 -1.62 -21.95
CA ALA A 2 -4.51 -2.83 -22.13
C ALA A 2 -3.16 -2.60 -22.86
N SER A 3 -3.14 -1.76 -23.91
CA SER A 3 -1.90 -1.40 -24.62
C SER A 3 -0.89 -0.66 -23.73
N ALA A 4 -1.36 0.22 -22.84
CA ALA A 4 -0.51 0.92 -21.88
C ALA A 4 0.07 -0.04 -20.83
N ALA A 5 -0.72 -1.00 -20.34
CA ALA A 5 -0.24 -2.04 -19.44
C ALA A 5 0.87 -2.89 -20.08
N GLN A 6 0.70 -3.30 -21.35
CA GLN A 6 1.72 -4.05 -22.09
C GLN A 6 2.98 -3.23 -22.37
N ALA A 7 2.82 -1.94 -22.73
CA ALA A 7 3.95 -1.05 -22.92
C ALA A 7 4.75 -0.88 -21.62
N PHE A 8 4.06 -0.65 -20.49
CA PHE A 8 4.69 -0.54 -19.18
C PHE A 8 5.36 -1.85 -18.74
N ALA A 9 4.72 -3.01 -18.98
CA ALA A 9 5.32 -4.32 -18.71
C ALA A 9 6.67 -4.48 -19.42
N ARG A 10 6.74 -4.15 -20.71
CA ARG A 10 8.00 -4.17 -21.48
C ARG A 10 9.06 -3.23 -20.90
N THR A 11 8.66 -2.07 -20.41
CA THR A 11 9.57 -1.10 -19.78
C THR A 11 10.17 -1.60 -18.46
N ILE A 12 9.36 -2.24 -17.61
CA ILE A 12 9.82 -2.70 -16.28
C ILE A 12 10.47 -4.10 -16.30
N GLU A 13 10.25 -4.88 -17.35
CA GLU A 13 10.80 -6.23 -17.49
C GLU A 13 12.33 -6.30 -17.31
N PRO A 14 13.16 -5.47 -17.98
CA PRO A 14 14.61 -5.52 -17.81
C PRO A 14 15.11 -4.91 -16.49
N MET A 15 14.25 -4.24 -15.72
CA MET A 15 14.66 -3.58 -14.48
C MET A 15 14.96 -4.59 -13.37
N LEU A 16 16.01 -4.34 -12.60
CA LEU A 16 16.38 -5.15 -11.45
C LEU A 16 15.51 -4.78 -10.25
N PHE A 17 14.68 -5.72 -9.84
CA PHE A 17 13.81 -5.59 -8.66
C PHE A 17 14.35 -6.50 -7.57
N LYS A 18 14.37 -6.00 -6.33
CA LYS A 18 14.66 -6.82 -5.15
C LYS A 18 13.35 -7.35 -4.59
N ALA A 19 13.37 -8.58 -4.08
CA ALA A 19 12.23 -9.11 -3.34
C ALA A 19 11.92 -8.16 -2.16
N PRO A 20 10.65 -7.80 -1.94
CA PRO A 20 10.26 -6.91 -0.87
C PRO A 20 10.59 -7.53 0.50
N ARG A 21 11.18 -6.73 1.38
CA ARG A 21 11.47 -7.13 2.78
C ARG A 21 10.23 -7.09 3.68
N VAL A 22 9.14 -6.53 3.18
CA VAL A 22 7.86 -6.37 3.87
C VAL A 22 6.74 -6.94 3.01
N HIS A 23 5.59 -7.20 3.61
CA HIS A 23 4.41 -7.58 2.84
C HIS A 23 3.94 -6.42 1.99
N LEU A 24 3.86 -6.63 0.68
CA LEU A 24 3.19 -5.72 -0.23
C LEU A 24 1.81 -6.28 -0.54
N VAL A 25 0.78 -5.44 -0.52
CA VAL A 25 -0.57 -5.82 -0.93
C VAL A 25 -0.83 -5.21 -2.30
N ALA A 26 -1.13 -6.05 -3.30
CA ALA A 26 -1.22 -5.61 -4.68
C ALA A 26 -2.64 -5.18 -5.05
N ASN A 27 -2.80 -3.96 -5.56
CA ASN A 27 -4.09 -3.43 -6.03
C ASN A 27 -4.76 -4.30 -7.12
N LEU A 28 -3.99 -5.08 -7.87
CA LEU A 28 -4.52 -5.97 -8.90
C LEU A 28 -5.36 -7.12 -8.32
N THR A 29 -4.92 -7.72 -7.22
CA THR A 29 -5.53 -8.94 -6.65
C THR A 29 -6.14 -8.72 -5.27
N GLY A 30 -5.75 -7.64 -4.59
CA GLY A 30 -6.02 -7.41 -3.17
C GLY A 30 -5.14 -8.23 -2.24
N GLY A 31 -4.29 -9.12 -2.76
CA GLY A 31 -3.52 -10.09 -1.96
C GLY A 31 -2.08 -9.68 -1.71
N SER A 32 -1.43 -10.38 -0.76
CA SER A 32 -0.01 -10.17 -0.47
C SER A 32 0.90 -10.75 -1.55
N VAL A 33 1.88 -9.96 -1.99
CA VAL A 33 2.92 -10.33 -2.96
C VAL A 33 4.29 -10.30 -2.28
N ARG A 34 5.12 -11.29 -2.59
CA ARG A 34 6.50 -11.42 -2.10
C ARG A 34 7.52 -11.72 -3.21
N GLU A 35 7.08 -12.26 -4.34
CA GLU A 35 7.98 -12.59 -5.46
C GLU A 35 8.09 -11.43 -6.45
N VAL A 36 9.30 -11.24 -6.99
CA VAL A 36 9.58 -10.17 -7.95
C VAL A 36 8.76 -10.31 -9.24
N CYS A 37 8.59 -11.53 -9.75
CA CYS A 37 7.80 -11.79 -10.95
C CYS A 37 6.33 -11.38 -10.76
N GLN A 38 5.74 -11.75 -9.61
CA GLN A 38 4.38 -11.38 -9.24
C GLN A 38 4.24 -9.87 -9.07
N LEU A 39 5.24 -9.20 -8.51
CA LEU A 39 5.24 -7.74 -8.35
C LEU A 39 5.23 -7.01 -9.69
N LYS A 40 6.06 -7.43 -10.66
CA LYS A 40 6.07 -6.85 -12.02
C LYS A 40 4.74 -7.09 -12.74
N GLN A 41 4.17 -8.29 -12.61
CA GLN A 41 2.84 -8.60 -13.15
C GLN A 41 1.75 -7.74 -12.50
N ALA A 42 1.79 -7.55 -11.19
CA ALA A 42 0.83 -6.71 -10.46
C ALA A 42 0.93 -5.23 -10.88
N LEU A 43 2.14 -4.67 -10.95
CA LEU A 43 2.38 -3.27 -11.30
C LEU A 43 1.96 -2.91 -12.72
N SER A 44 2.12 -3.84 -13.67
CA SER A 44 1.67 -3.65 -15.05
C SER A 44 0.17 -3.92 -15.20
N GLY A 45 -0.33 -5.01 -14.64
CA GLY A 45 -1.74 -5.42 -14.74
C GLY A 45 -2.71 -4.43 -14.10
N GLN A 46 -2.32 -3.76 -13.01
CA GLN A 46 -3.17 -2.76 -12.35
C GLN A 46 -3.53 -1.56 -13.25
N ILE A 47 -2.73 -1.26 -14.28
CA ILE A 47 -3.00 -0.14 -15.21
C ILE A 47 -4.30 -0.38 -16.01
N ALA A 48 -4.63 -1.64 -16.27
CA ALA A 48 -5.79 -2.02 -17.08
C ALA A 48 -6.88 -2.74 -16.27
N SER A 49 -6.80 -2.70 -14.95
CA SER A 49 -7.69 -3.43 -14.04
C SER A 49 -8.28 -2.51 -12.97
N THR A 50 -9.47 -2.82 -12.48
CA THR A 50 -10.05 -2.12 -11.33
C THR A 50 -9.20 -2.35 -10.09
N VAL A 51 -8.93 -1.27 -9.34
CA VAL A 51 -8.23 -1.34 -8.06
C VAL A 51 -9.09 -2.09 -7.04
N GLN A 52 -8.56 -3.20 -6.52
CA GLN A 52 -9.21 -4.03 -5.50
C GLN A 52 -9.02 -3.42 -4.09
N TRP A 53 -9.42 -2.16 -3.90
CA TRP A 53 -9.14 -1.40 -2.68
C TRP A 53 -9.71 -2.07 -1.43
N ASP A 54 -10.97 -2.49 -1.45
CA ASP A 54 -11.61 -3.12 -0.30
C ASP A 54 -10.87 -4.40 0.14
N ARG A 55 -10.44 -5.23 -0.83
CA ARG A 55 -9.66 -6.43 -0.55
C ARG A 55 -8.26 -6.11 -0.02
N CYS A 56 -7.64 -5.03 -0.50
CA CYS A 56 -6.37 -4.57 0.06
C CYS A 56 -6.55 -4.20 1.55
N MET A 57 -7.62 -3.48 1.88
CA MET A 57 -7.92 -3.05 3.23
C MET A 57 -8.26 -4.25 4.15
N GLU A 58 -9.03 -5.22 3.66
CA GLU A 58 -9.28 -6.51 4.34
C GLU A 58 -7.98 -7.26 4.63
N THR A 59 -7.14 -7.44 3.60
CA THR A 59 -5.84 -8.13 3.75
C THR A 59 -4.93 -7.44 4.75
N LEU A 60 -4.94 -6.11 4.84
CA LEU A 60 -4.19 -5.38 5.86
C LEU A 60 -4.77 -5.60 7.27
N ALA A 61 -6.09 -5.52 7.43
CA ALA A 61 -6.77 -5.69 8.71
C ALA A 61 -6.61 -7.12 9.27
N GLU A 62 -6.67 -8.15 8.41
CA GLU A 62 -6.44 -9.55 8.80
C GLU A 62 -5.06 -9.80 9.40
N ARG A 63 -4.08 -8.93 9.08
CA ARG A 63 -2.73 -8.98 9.65
C ARG A 63 -2.64 -8.32 11.03
N ARG A 64 -3.75 -7.80 11.55
CA ARG A 64 -3.84 -7.18 12.89
C ARG A 64 -2.81 -6.08 13.09
N VAL A 65 -2.71 -5.18 12.10
CA VAL A 65 -1.85 -4.00 12.22
C VAL A 65 -2.30 -3.14 13.40
N ARG A 66 -1.35 -2.57 14.15
CA ARG A 66 -1.64 -1.73 15.32
C ARG A 66 -1.99 -0.29 14.96
N CYS A 67 -1.48 0.18 13.83
CA CYS A 67 -1.77 1.49 13.28
C CYS A 67 -1.49 1.49 11.77
N VAL A 68 -2.02 2.49 11.06
CA VAL A 68 -1.72 2.73 9.64
C VAL A 68 -1.19 4.14 9.46
N LEU A 69 -0.10 4.28 8.70
CA LEU A 69 0.48 5.57 8.36
C LEU A 69 0.37 5.79 6.85
N GLU A 70 -0.34 6.83 6.43
CA GLU A 70 -0.37 7.33 5.06
C GLU A 70 0.86 8.22 4.84
N VAL A 71 1.66 7.89 3.83
CA VAL A 71 2.89 8.62 3.49
C VAL A 71 2.69 9.37 2.18
N GLY A 72 2.92 10.67 2.20
CA GLY A 72 2.65 11.58 1.09
C GLY A 72 1.58 12.61 1.47
N PRO A 73 1.34 13.60 0.59
CA PRO A 73 0.45 14.71 0.90
C PRO A 73 -1.02 14.28 0.93
N GLY A 74 -1.81 14.94 1.77
CA GLY A 74 -3.24 14.70 1.96
C GLY A 74 -3.53 13.65 3.04
N GLN A 75 -4.80 13.28 3.16
CA GLN A 75 -5.29 12.40 4.23
C GLN A 75 -6.43 11.48 3.76
N SER A 76 -6.45 11.18 2.46
CA SER A 76 -7.56 10.47 1.84
C SER A 76 -7.54 8.99 2.24
N LEU A 77 -6.38 8.35 2.22
CA LEU A 77 -6.27 6.91 2.53
C LEU A 77 -6.50 6.64 4.01
N SER A 78 -5.96 7.48 4.89
CA SER A 78 -6.18 7.41 6.34
C SER A 78 -7.65 7.62 6.71
N ARG A 79 -8.35 8.58 6.07
CA ARG A 79 -9.80 8.76 6.25
C ARG A 79 -10.60 7.55 5.79
N MET A 80 -10.28 6.99 4.61
CA MET A 80 -10.94 5.78 4.11
C MET A 80 -10.73 4.59 5.05
N TRP A 81 -9.52 4.43 5.58
CA TRP A 81 -9.23 3.41 6.59
C TRP A 81 -10.07 3.62 7.85
N ASN A 82 -10.02 4.81 8.46
CA ASN A 82 -10.71 5.10 9.72
C ASN A 82 -12.24 4.95 9.60
N ALA A 83 -12.82 5.21 8.43
CA ALA A 83 -14.24 4.96 8.17
C ALA A 83 -14.61 3.47 8.19
N ARG A 84 -13.67 2.58 7.84
CA ARG A 84 -13.88 1.13 7.75
C ARG A 84 -13.41 0.36 8.99
N TYR A 85 -12.30 0.78 9.60
CA TYR A 85 -11.66 0.14 10.76
C TYR A 85 -11.39 1.19 11.86
N PRO A 86 -12.42 1.70 12.53
CA PRO A 86 -12.28 2.79 13.50
C PRO A 86 -11.43 2.41 14.72
N ASP A 87 -11.32 1.11 15.02
CA ASP A 87 -10.56 0.60 16.17
C ASP A 87 -9.05 0.54 15.92
N VAL A 88 -8.61 0.68 14.67
CA VAL A 88 -7.18 0.70 14.31
C VAL A 88 -6.81 2.10 13.83
N PRO A 89 -6.03 2.87 14.61
CA PRO A 89 -5.78 4.27 14.29
C PRO A 89 -4.98 4.42 12.99
N ALA A 90 -5.51 5.22 12.05
CA ALA A 90 -4.78 5.67 10.88
C ALA A 90 -4.57 7.19 10.89
N ARG A 91 -3.37 7.63 10.48
CA ARG A 91 -3.02 9.04 10.31
C ARG A 91 -2.20 9.24 9.04
N SER A 92 -2.24 10.46 8.51
CA SER A 92 -1.32 10.90 7.47
C SER A 92 -0.09 11.57 8.08
N VAL A 93 1.06 11.48 7.41
CA VAL A 93 2.24 12.29 7.74
C VAL A 93 1.95 13.79 7.75
N ASP A 94 0.98 14.25 6.95
CA ASP A 94 0.55 15.65 6.89
C ASP A 94 -0.20 16.10 8.15
N ASP A 95 -0.69 15.16 8.98
CA ASP A 95 -1.31 15.49 10.27
C ASP A 95 -0.27 15.90 11.33
N PHE A 96 1.02 15.84 11.01
CA PHE A 96 2.13 16.08 11.93
C PHE A 96 2.94 17.31 11.54
N GLN A 97 3.42 18.03 12.56
CA GLN A 97 4.23 19.23 12.37
C GLN A 97 5.70 18.93 12.01
N SER A 98 6.15 17.68 12.18
CA SER A 98 7.52 17.25 11.89
C SER A 98 7.63 15.73 11.72
N GLY A 99 8.73 15.30 11.09
CA GLY A 99 9.06 13.87 10.98
C GLY A 99 9.27 13.20 12.35
N ASP A 100 9.86 13.89 13.31
CA ASP A 100 10.04 13.36 14.67
C ASP A 100 8.71 13.06 15.36
N ALA A 101 7.69 13.90 15.12
CA ALA A 101 6.35 13.67 15.65
C ALA A 101 5.67 12.43 15.02
N VAL A 102 5.95 12.15 13.74
CA VAL A 102 5.51 10.90 13.08
C VAL A 102 6.16 9.70 13.76
N VAL A 103 7.48 9.72 13.93
CA VAL A 103 8.24 8.63 14.57
C VAL A 103 7.73 8.39 16.00
N ALA A 104 7.57 9.45 16.79
CA ALA A 104 7.07 9.34 18.16
C ALA A 104 5.67 8.72 18.24
N TRP A 105 4.78 9.06 17.30
CA TRP A 105 3.45 8.48 17.23
C TRP A 105 3.49 7.00 16.84
N VAL A 106 4.25 6.64 15.81
CA VAL A 106 4.39 5.23 15.40
C VAL A 106 4.98 4.40 16.54
N SER A 107 6.06 4.83 17.18
CA SER A 107 6.67 4.11 18.30
C SER A 107 5.65 3.83 19.42
N ARG A 108 4.86 4.82 19.82
CA ARG A 108 3.82 4.66 20.85
C ARG A 108 2.71 3.67 20.45
N MET A 109 2.42 3.50 19.16
CA MET A 109 1.46 2.50 18.68
C MET A 109 2.07 1.10 18.61
N LEU A 110 3.41 0.99 18.63
CA LEU A 110 4.13 -0.26 18.52
C LEU A 110 4.58 -0.85 19.85
N ASP A 111 4.61 -0.04 20.91
CA ASP A 111 4.75 -0.46 22.30
C ASP A 111 3.55 -1.31 22.77
#